data_AF-A0A9P5EN36-F1
#
_entry.id   AF-A0A9P5EN36-F1
#
_cell.length_a   1.000
_cell.length_b   1.000
_cell.length_c   1.000
_cell.angle_alpha   90.00
_cell.angle_beta   90.00
_cell.angle_gamma   90.00
#
_symmetry.space_group_name_H-M   'P 1'
#
loop_
_entity.id
_entity.type
_entity.pdbx_description
1 polymer ?
#
loop_
_entity_poly.entity_id
_entity_poly.type
_entity_poly.pdbx_seq_one_letter_code
_entity_poly.pdbx_strand_id
1 'polypeptide(L)'
;MSENSESIRDESDDEPCESDCECCDYPFPFLNLPREIQLKVVREVPDYWTYISLQQTSSEINELCLVDKKIVLANLRKGLVAPFYDYYDFHASLHLPEGAVKQPPPTGWPEITLKSFRSFGKSDLAIEVLRHLPYIENLEYHDNINNIDYKCNVIDYSAWKLGDEYPGKSMEDYFGYEEPVSKHKIAIAYGYESGGVTFMLDTLTGSVYEEIIRCTSGVEDEPVEDYFESKKEEFRSFKLMFIPGFDPPENFTDEKYPYDAEKMEKQREPRSPDKWIMDTDEDGLWIRHLYRKFGWPSPAWKKDEGIQAIKDFVARRDQEHDQYQQDLGMQMRLFDAQRQRNEQHHAAGQ
;
A
#
# COMPACT_ATOMS: atom_id res chain seq x y z
N MET A 1 50.55 19.64 45.57
CA MET A 1 50.61 20.95 44.91
C MET A 1 49.45 20.94 43.92
N SER A 2 48.32 21.44 44.39
CA SER A 2 47.69 22.70 43.92
C SER A 2 46.97 22.46 42.60
N GLU A 3 45.69 22.78 42.40
CA GLU A 3 44.73 23.57 43.16
C GLU A 3 43.39 23.51 42.38
N ASN A 4 42.31 23.95 43.03
CA ASN A 4 41.02 24.41 42.49
C ASN A 4 39.99 23.32 42.15
N SER A 5 39.07 22.97 43.05
CA SER A 5 38.01 23.77 43.72
C SER A 5 36.88 24.19 42.79
N GLU A 6 35.73 23.61 43.06
CA GLU A 6 34.41 23.88 42.51
C GLU A 6 34.09 25.37 42.43
N SER A 7 33.52 25.81 41.31
CA SER A 7 32.57 26.93 41.32
C SER A 7 31.35 26.51 40.50
N ILE A 8 30.34 26.03 41.22
CA ILE A 8 28.95 25.97 40.77
C ILE A 8 28.56 27.40 40.39
N ARG A 9 28.20 27.62 39.13
CA ARG A 9 27.54 28.87 38.74
C ARG A 9 26.09 28.76 39.18
N ASP A 10 25.74 29.68 40.07
CA ASP A 10 24.40 29.95 40.57
C ASP A 10 23.52 30.40 39.39
N GLU A 11 22.63 29.53 38.92
CA GLU A 11 21.52 29.89 38.04
C GLU A 11 20.40 30.46 38.93
N SER A 12 20.51 31.74 39.26
CA SER A 12 19.45 32.45 40.00
C SER A 12 19.44 33.95 39.68
N ASP A 13 19.41 34.29 38.40
CA ASP A 13 19.00 35.62 37.91
C ASP A 13 17.91 35.46 36.84
N ASP A 14 16.83 34.74 37.19
CA ASP A 14 15.53 34.94 36.54
C ASP A 14 14.88 36.17 37.18
N GLU A 15 15.30 37.36 36.77
CA GLU A 15 14.50 38.56 37.03
C GLU A 15 13.13 38.36 36.34
N PRO A 16 12.00 38.44 37.07
CA PRO A 16 10.70 38.41 36.45
C PRO A 16 10.59 39.64 35.54
N CYS A 17 10.45 39.41 34.24
CA CYS A 17 10.16 40.42 33.24
C CYS A 17 9.18 41.45 33.79
N GLU A 18 9.65 42.69 34.01
CA GLU A 18 8.78 43.79 34.39
C GLU A 18 7.66 43.93 33.34
N SER A 19 6.46 44.23 33.79
CA SER A 19 5.19 44.12 33.05
C SER A 19 5.07 44.99 31.79
N ASP A 20 6.13 45.71 31.42
CA ASP A 20 6.18 46.72 30.37
C ASP A 20 7.31 46.45 29.34
N CYS A 21 7.75 45.20 29.17
CA CYS A 21 8.66 44.80 28.09
C CYS A 21 7.93 44.83 26.74
N GLU A 22 8.33 45.77 25.85
CA GLU A 22 7.89 45.86 24.44
C GLU A 22 8.11 44.56 23.64
N CYS A 23 8.85 43.61 24.20
CA CYS A 23 9.12 42.29 23.68
C CYS A 23 7.95 41.29 23.92
N CYS A 24 6.99 41.61 24.81
CA CYS A 24 5.79 40.80 25.07
C CYS A 24 4.60 41.16 24.16
N ASP A 25 4.63 42.35 23.54
CA ASP A 25 3.58 42.87 22.65
C ASP A 25 3.92 42.62 21.17
N TYR A 26 4.36 41.41 20.82
CA TYR A 26 4.28 40.96 19.43
C TYR A 26 2.90 40.36 19.22
N PRO A 27 1.90 41.12 18.73
CA PRO A 27 0.60 40.57 18.46
C PRO A 27 0.76 39.44 17.45
N PHE A 28 0.23 38.27 17.79
CA PHE A 28 0.29 37.07 16.97
C PHE A 28 -0.09 37.46 15.52
N PRO A 29 0.85 37.47 14.54
CA PRO A 29 0.64 38.15 13.26
C PRO A 29 -0.62 37.69 12.52
N PHE A 30 -1.00 36.43 12.75
CA PHE A 30 -2.23 35.82 12.25
C PHE A 30 -3.51 36.49 12.77
N LEU A 31 -3.58 36.84 14.06
CA LEU A 31 -4.77 37.45 14.67
C LEU A 31 -5.00 38.90 14.20
N ASN A 32 -3.97 39.54 13.63
CA ASN A 32 -4.08 40.86 13.00
C ASN A 32 -4.59 40.80 11.55
N LEU A 33 -4.65 39.62 10.93
CA LEU A 33 -5.16 39.48 9.58
C LEU A 33 -6.67 39.75 9.53
N PRO A 34 -7.21 40.22 8.39
CA PRO A 34 -8.66 40.27 8.18
C PRO A 34 -9.30 38.91 8.47
N ARG A 35 -10.48 38.91 9.12
CA ARG A 35 -11.21 37.68 9.51
C ARG A 35 -11.39 36.70 8.35
N GLU A 36 -11.62 37.21 7.14
CA GLU A 36 -11.75 36.36 5.95
C GLU A 36 -10.46 35.58 5.64
N ILE A 37 -9.29 36.20 5.81
CA ILE A 37 -8.00 35.54 5.60
C ILE A 37 -7.74 34.53 6.70
N GLN A 38 -8.06 34.86 7.96
CA GLN A 38 -7.94 33.93 9.08
C GLN A 38 -8.73 32.64 8.84
N LEU A 39 -10.00 32.77 8.41
CA LEU A 39 -10.84 31.63 8.08
C LEU A 39 -10.29 30.83 6.89
N LYS A 40 -9.75 31.49 5.85
CA LYS A 40 -9.10 30.78 4.74
C LYS A 40 -7.91 29.93 5.19
N VAL A 41 -7.04 30.47 6.04
CA VAL A 41 -5.90 29.71 6.58
C VAL A 41 -6.37 28.51 7.40
N VAL A 42 -7.36 28.69 8.29
CA VAL A 42 -7.88 27.61 9.14
C VAL A 42 -8.57 26.52 8.30
N ARG A 43 -9.22 26.88 7.18
CA ARG A 43 -9.86 25.92 6.26
C ARG A 43 -8.87 25.04 5.50
N GLU A 44 -7.67 25.54 5.27
CA GLU A 44 -6.62 24.89 4.45
C GLU A 44 -5.46 24.36 5.31
N VAL A 45 -5.75 24.01 6.57
CA VAL A 45 -4.77 23.31 7.41
C VAL A 45 -4.36 21.98 6.78
N PRO A 46 -3.06 21.63 6.81
CA PRO A 46 -2.54 20.49 6.05
C PRO A 46 -3.02 19.14 6.59
N ASP A 47 -3.18 19.04 7.91
CA ASP A 47 -3.48 17.79 8.60
C ASP A 47 -4.32 18.02 9.86
N TYR A 48 -4.80 16.93 10.44
CA TYR A 48 -5.66 16.98 11.61
C TYR A 48 -4.90 17.33 12.90
N TRP A 49 -3.61 16.98 12.97
CA TRP A 49 -2.74 17.37 14.08
C TRP A 49 -2.64 18.90 14.19
N THR A 50 -2.31 19.57 13.09
CA THR A 50 -2.23 21.03 12.97
C THR A 50 -3.56 21.68 13.35
N TYR A 51 -4.68 21.12 12.91
CA TYR A 51 -6.00 21.59 13.32
C TYR A 51 -6.21 21.53 14.85
N ILE A 52 -5.84 20.42 15.49
CA ILE A 52 -5.95 20.27 16.95
C ILE A 52 -4.99 21.23 17.66
N SER A 53 -3.75 21.36 17.18
CA SER A 53 -2.75 22.26 17.77
C SER A 53 -3.21 23.72 17.71
N LEU A 54 -3.82 24.15 16.60
CA LEU A 54 -4.40 25.49 16.46
C LEU A 54 -5.51 25.74 17.48
N GLN A 55 -6.41 24.78 17.70
CA GLN A 55 -7.46 24.90 18.72
C GLN A 55 -6.92 25.09 20.14
N GLN A 56 -5.71 24.60 20.41
CA GLN A 56 -5.06 24.69 21.71
C GLN A 56 -4.23 25.97 21.89
N THR A 57 -4.05 26.76 20.83
CA THR A 57 -3.14 27.91 20.85
C THR A 57 -3.73 29.13 21.59
N SER A 58 -5.00 29.48 21.33
CA SER A 58 -5.71 30.55 22.04
C SER A 58 -7.23 30.41 21.92
N SER A 59 -7.99 31.12 22.75
CA SER A 59 -9.47 31.17 22.66
C SER A 59 -9.97 31.69 21.31
N GLU A 60 -9.34 32.74 20.78
CA GLU A 60 -9.70 33.39 19.52
C GLU A 60 -9.47 32.46 18.32
N ILE A 61 -8.33 31.73 18.31
CA ILE A 61 -8.04 30.75 17.27
C ILE A 61 -8.98 29.55 17.38
N ASN A 62 -9.27 29.09 18.60
CA ASN A 62 -10.24 28.02 18.80
C ASN A 62 -11.63 28.41 18.27
N GLU A 63 -12.09 29.65 18.51
CA GLU A 63 -13.34 30.14 17.93
C GLU A 63 -13.33 30.11 16.39
N LEU A 64 -12.22 30.50 15.75
CA LEU A 64 -12.06 30.40 14.29
C LEU A 64 -12.20 28.95 13.81
N CYS A 65 -11.52 28.01 14.47
CA CYS A 65 -11.60 26.58 14.17
C CYS A 65 -13.02 26.03 14.35
N LEU A 66 -13.75 26.48 15.38
CA LEU A 66 -15.10 26.01 15.67
C LEU A 66 -16.14 26.53 14.67
N VAL A 67 -16.00 27.78 14.18
CA VAL A 67 -16.90 28.37 13.18
C VAL A 67 -16.97 27.52 11.92
N ASP A 68 -15.82 27.08 11.41
CA ASP A 68 -15.72 26.35 10.14
C ASP A 68 -15.36 24.87 10.31
N LYS A 69 -15.52 24.30 11.51
CA LYS A 69 -15.16 22.90 11.82
C LYS A 69 -15.63 21.91 10.75
N LYS A 70 -16.86 22.06 10.25
CA LYS A 70 -17.40 21.17 9.20
C LYS A 70 -16.66 21.28 7.87
N ILE A 71 -16.26 22.50 7.49
CA ILE A 71 -15.51 22.75 6.25
C ILE A 71 -14.09 22.18 6.40
N VAL A 72 -13.42 22.46 7.53
CA VAL A 72 -12.08 21.95 7.80
C VAL A 72 -12.05 20.42 7.75
N LEU A 73 -12.95 19.75 8.47
CA LEU A 73 -13.03 18.28 8.46
C LEU A 73 -13.36 17.71 7.08
N ALA A 74 -14.17 18.41 6.28
CA ALA A 74 -14.48 17.99 4.91
C ALA A 74 -13.26 18.12 3.99
N ASN A 75 -12.46 19.20 4.14
CA ASN A 75 -11.22 19.41 3.41
C ASN A 75 -10.17 18.36 3.78
N LEU A 76 -9.95 18.12 5.07
CA LEU A 76 -9.04 17.08 5.56
C LEU A 76 -9.43 15.69 5.03
N ARG A 77 -10.71 15.31 5.18
CA ARG A 77 -11.21 14.04 4.62
C ARG A 77 -10.95 13.97 3.10
N LYS A 78 -11.22 15.04 2.36
CA LYS A 78 -11.00 15.08 0.91
C LYS A 78 -9.51 14.87 0.58
N GLY A 79 -8.60 15.52 1.30
CA GLY A 79 -7.15 15.37 1.12
C GLY A 79 -6.67 13.95 1.39
N LEU A 80 -7.25 13.27 2.40
CA LEU A 80 -6.92 11.89 2.72
C LEU A 80 -7.50 10.87 1.72
N VAL A 81 -8.67 11.16 1.16
CA VAL A 81 -9.43 10.23 0.31
C VAL A 81 -9.04 10.34 -1.16
N ALA A 82 -8.77 11.54 -1.68
CA ALA A 82 -8.48 11.75 -3.09
C ALA A 82 -7.28 10.93 -3.64
N PRO A 83 -6.18 10.76 -2.89
CA PRO A 83 -5.06 9.93 -3.34
C PRO A 83 -5.43 8.46 -3.60
N PHE A 84 -6.39 7.90 -2.84
CA PHE A 84 -6.87 6.54 -3.08
C PHE A 84 -7.65 6.41 -4.38
N TYR A 85 -8.44 7.43 -4.75
CA TYR A 85 -9.12 7.44 -6.05
C TYR A 85 -8.11 7.43 -7.18
N ASP A 86 -7.13 8.33 -7.12
CA ASP A 86 -6.09 8.43 -8.15
C ASP A 86 -5.26 7.14 -8.26
N TYR A 87 -4.91 6.53 -7.13
CA TYR A 87 -4.19 5.25 -7.10
C TYR A 87 -5.02 4.08 -7.64
N TYR A 88 -6.31 4.00 -7.30
CA TYR A 88 -7.17 2.93 -7.78
C TYR A 88 -7.57 3.12 -9.24
N ASP A 89 -7.72 4.35 -9.71
CA ASP A 89 -7.91 4.66 -11.13
C ASP A 89 -6.67 4.30 -11.95
N PHE A 90 -5.47 4.53 -11.40
CA PHE A 90 -4.23 4.04 -11.97
C PHE A 90 -4.26 2.52 -12.13
N HIS A 91 -4.60 1.77 -11.08
CA HIS A 91 -4.70 0.31 -11.15
C HIS A 91 -5.81 -0.19 -12.09
N ALA A 92 -6.96 0.51 -12.15
CA ALA A 92 -8.01 0.23 -13.10
C ALA A 92 -7.55 0.43 -14.55
N SER A 93 -6.68 1.42 -14.81
CA SER A 93 -6.07 1.64 -16.12
C SER A 93 -4.96 0.62 -16.45
N LEU A 94 -4.26 0.11 -15.42
CA LEU A 94 -3.15 -0.82 -15.56
C LEU A 94 -3.63 -2.26 -15.75
N HIS A 95 -4.37 -2.80 -14.77
CA HIS A 95 -4.64 -4.23 -14.71
C HIS A 95 -5.97 -4.66 -14.08
N LEU A 96 -6.57 -3.89 -13.16
CA LEU A 96 -7.75 -4.35 -12.43
C LEU A 96 -8.92 -4.58 -13.40
N PRO A 97 -9.75 -5.63 -13.19
CA PRO A 97 -10.94 -5.87 -14.00
C PRO A 97 -11.90 -4.67 -14.01
N GLU A 98 -12.68 -4.53 -15.09
CA GLU A 98 -13.76 -3.55 -15.11
C GLU A 98 -14.74 -3.81 -13.96
N GLY A 99 -15.09 -2.76 -13.21
CA GLY A 99 -15.99 -2.87 -12.07
C GLY A 99 -15.36 -3.37 -10.76
N ALA A 100 -14.05 -3.70 -10.74
CA ALA A 100 -13.38 -4.13 -9.51
C ALA A 100 -13.37 -3.05 -8.42
N VAL A 101 -13.32 -1.78 -8.80
CA VAL A 101 -13.34 -0.63 -7.88
C VAL A 101 -14.79 -0.19 -7.62
N LYS A 102 -15.23 -0.38 -6.37
CA LYS A 102 -16.51 0.07 -5.82
C LYS A 102 -16.44 1.53 -5.44
N GLN A 103 -17.37 2.30 -5.97
CA GLN A 103 -17.46 3.73 -5.74
C GLN A 103 -18.50 4.04 -4.64
N PRO A 104 -18.16 4.84 -3.61
CA PRO A 104 -19.12 5.23 -2.60
C PRO A 104 -20.18 6.16 -3.19
N PRO A 105 -21.41 6.17 -2.63
CA PRO A 105 -22.36 7.24 -2.88
C PRO A 105 -21.78 8.62 -2.51
N PRO A 106 -22.33 9.74 -3.02
CA PRO A 106 -21.88 11.09 -2.68
C PRO A 106 -21.89 11.41 -1.17
N THR A 107 -22.73 10.71 -0.40
CA THR A 107 -22.83 10.82 1.06
C THR A 107 -22.00 9.76 1.81
N GLY A 108 -21.16 9.02 1.10
CA GLY A 108 -20.40 7.88 1.59
C GLY A 108 -21.24 6.61 1.79
N TRP A 109 -20.56 5.52 2.15
CA TRP A 109 -21.16 4.21 2.40
C TRP A 109 -22.16 4.26 3.57
N PRO A 110 -23.43 3.84 3.38
CA PRO A 110 -24.44 3.91 4.44
C PRO A 110 -24.19 2.98 5.64
N GLU A 111 -23.42 1.92 5.43
CA GLU A 111 -23.10 0.86 6.41
C GLU A 111 -21.99 1.31 7.37
N ILE A 112 -21.12 2.19 6.89
CA ILE A 112 -20.02 2.80 7.65
C ILE A 112 -20.53 4.08 8.29
N THR A 113 -20.94 3.99 9.55
CA THR A 113 -21.42 5.15 10.32
C THR A 113 -20.61 5.32 11.58
N LEU A 114 -20.56 6.56 12.10
CA LEU A 114 -19.99 6.85 13.42
C LEU A 114 -20.59 5.95 14.51
N LYS A 115 -21.87 5.59 14.40
CA LYS A 115 -22.51 4.73 15.41
C LYS A 115 -22.05 3.27 15.30
N SER A 116 -21.96 2.72 14.08
CA SER A 116 -21.58 1.32 13.86
C SER A 116 -20.08 1.10 14.09
N PHE A 117 -19.23 2.06 13.73
CA PHE A 117 -17.77 1.89 13.78
C PHE A 117 -17.11 2.44 15.05
N ARG A 118 -17.82 3.21 15.88
CA ARG A 118 -17.26 3.75 17.14
C ARG A 118 -16.87 2.67 18.14
N SER A 119 -17.49 1.48 18.10
CA SER A 119 -17.09 0.34 18.94
C SER A 119 -15.67 -0.17 18.64
N PHE A 120 -15.11 0.18 17.47
CA PHE A 120 -13.74 -0.18 17.09
C PHE A 120 -12.69 0.81 17.61
N GLY A 121 -13.10 1.79 18.43
CA GLY A 121 -12.17 2.72 19.08
C GLY A 121 -11.52 3.74 18.14
N LYS A 122 -11.99 3.86 16.89
CA LYS A 122 -11.47 4.81 15.90
C LYS A 122 -12.00 6.22 16.07
N SER A 123 -11.21 7.20 15.64
CA SER A 123 -11.59 8.62 15.66
C SER A 123 -12.72 8.92 14.68
N ASP A 124 -13.49 9.98 14.94
CA ASP A 124 -14.59 10.39 14.05
C ASP A 124 -14.07 10.71 12.62
N LEU A 125 -12.87 11.30 12.49
CA LEU A 125 -12.26 11.56 11.18
C LEU A 125 -11.88 10.26 10.45
N ALA A 126 -11.27 9.29 11.15
CA ALA A 126 -10.92 8.00 10.57
C ALA A 126 -12.16 7.25 10.03
N ILE A 127 -13.26 7.26 10.79
CA ILE A 127 -14.52 6.65 10.34
C ILE A 127 -15.10 7.40 9.13
N GLU A 128 -15.04 8.73 9.12
CA GLU A 128 -15.50 9.53 7.97
C GLU A 128 -14.63 9.34 6.72
N VAL A 129 -13.33 9.07 6.88
CA VAL A 129 -12.43 8.68 5.78
C VAL A 129 -12.85 7.32 5.23
N LEU A 130 -12.94 6.27 6.07
CA LEU A 130 -13.40 4.94 5.65
C LEU A 130 -14.74 5.01 4.92
N ARG A 131 -15.67 5.81 5.42
CA ARG A 131 -16.99 6.00 4.81
C ARG A 131 -16.95 6.54 3.38
N HIS A 132 -15.89 7.25 2.98
CA HIS A 132 -15.79 7.89 1.66
C HIS A 132 -14.67 7.31 0.78
N LEU A 133 -13.96 6.28 1.26
CA LEU A 133 -12.97 5.59 0.45
C LEU A 133 -13.65 4.78 -0.67
N PRO A 134 -13.06 4.72 -1.87
CA PRO A 134 -13.34 3.66 -2.81
C PRO A 134 -12.79 2.34 -2.25
N TYR A 135 -13.40 1.23 -2.61
CA TYR A 135 -12.95 -0.10 -2.20
C TYR A 135 -12.76 -1.00 -3.41
N ILE A 136 -11.84 -1.94 -3.34
CA ILE A 136 -11.69 -2.97 -4.35
C ILE A 136 -12.36 -4.23 -3.82
N GLU A 137 -13.17 -4.87 -4.65
CA GLU A 137 -13.76 -6.16 -4.27
C GLU A 137 -12.67 -7.19 -4.06
N ASN A 138 -12.52 -7.68 -2.83
CA ASN A 138 -11.59 -8.76 -2.55
C ASN A 138 -12.34 -10.10 -2.69
N LEU A 139 -12.07 -10.81 -3.78
CA LEU A 139 -12.83 -12.00 -4.16
C LEU A 139 -12.26 -13.27 -3.53
N GLU A 140 -10.94 -13.48 -3.60
CA GLU A 140 -10.28 -14.68 -3.06
C GLU A 140 -8.87 -14.37 -2.53
N TYR A 141 -8.54 -14.99 -1.39
CA TYR A 141 -7.23 -14.87 -0.75
C TYR A 141 -6.15 -15.54 -1.62
N HIS A 142 -5.06 -14.80 -1.93
CA HIS A 142 -3.90 -15.23 -2.74
C HIS A 142 -4.09 -15.36 -4.26
N ASP A 143 -5.19 -14.89 -4.85
CA ASP A 143 -5.36 -14.98 -6.31
C ASP A 143 -4.52 -13.94 -7.09
N ASN A 144 -3.92 -12.96 -6.40
CA ASN A 144 -3.19 -11.83 -6.97
C ASN A 144 -3.98 -10.99 -7.99
N ILE A 145 -5.26 -11.26 -8.26
CA ILE A 145 -6.02 -10.61 -9.35
C ILE A 145 -6.30 -9.15 -9.02
N ASN A 146 -6.61 -8.89 -7.75
CA ASN A 146 -7.03 -7.57 -7.26
C ASN A 146 -5.97 -6.89 -6.39
N ASN A 147 -4.75 -7.43 -6.37
CA ASN A 147 -3.65 -6.83 -5.62
C ASN A 147 -3.25 -5.49 -6.23
N ILE A 148 -2.97 -4.53 -5.35
CA ILE A 148 -2.51 -3.16 -5.69
C ILE A 148 -1.04 -2.93 -5.32
N ASP A 149 -0.39 -3.95 -4.75
CA ASP A 149 1.03 -3.97 -4.40
C ASP A 149 1.49 -5.44 -4.32
N TYR A 150 2.77 -5.69 -4.06
CA TYR A 150 3.33 -7.02 -3.94
C TYR A 150 2.69 -7.79 -2.78
N LYS A 151 2.04 -8.92 -3.11
CA LYS A 151 1.35 -9.82 -2.16
C LYS A 151 0.48 -9.08 -1.16
N CYS A 152 -0.41 -8.23 -1.67
CA CYS A 152 -1.13 -7.22 -0.88
C CYS A 152 -2.64 -7.33 -1.07
N ASN A 153 -3.34 -7.75 0.00
CA ASN A 153 -4.79 -7.85 0.04
C ASN A 153 -5.42 -6.57 0.61
N VAL A 154 -6.19 -5.87 -0.20
CA VAL A 154 -6.96 -4.69 0.23
C VAL A 154 -8.15 -5.08 1.12
N ILE A 155 -8.44 -4.22 2.10
CA ILE A 155 -9.54 -4.41 3.05
C ILE A 155 -10.78 -3.65 2.55
N ASP A 156 -11.85 -4.38 2.24
CA ASP A 156 -13.15 -3.80 1.87
C ASP A 156 -14.06 -3.63 3.09
N TYR A 157 -14.05 -2.43 3.69
CA TYR A 157 -14.93 -2.11 4.80
C TYR A 157 -16.40 -1.90 4.38
N SER A 158 -16.69 -1.66 3.10
CA SER A 158 -18.06 -1.49 2.62
C SER A 158 -18.85 -2.80 2.64
N ALA A 159 -18.14 -3.93 2.59
CA ALA A 159 -18.73 -5.27 2.68
C ALA A 159 -19.04 -5.72 4.13
N TRP A 160 -18.56 -4.98 5.15
CA TRP A 160 -18.72 -5.35 6.55
C TRP A 160 -20.19 -5.31 7.00
N LYS A 161 -20.61 -6.31 7.77
CA LYS A 161 -21.96 -6.37 8.34
C LYS A 161 -21.90 -6.39 9.86
N LEU A 162 -22.95 -5.84 10.48
CA LEU A 162 -23.08 -5.83 11.94
C LEU A 162 -23.07 -7.26 12.48
N GLY A 163 -22.11 -7.56 13.35
CA GLY A 163 -21.89 -8.89 13.93
C GLY A 163 -20.65 -9.59 13.41
N ASP A 164 -20.10 -9.14 12.28
CA ASP A 164 -18.82 -9.60 11.76
C ASP A 164 -17.66 -9.00 12.56
N GLU A 165 -16.52 -9.69 12.56
CA GLU A 165 -15.28 -9.15 13.12
C GLU A 165 -14.87 -7.86 12.40
N TYR A 166 -14.27 -6.93 13.13
CA TYR A 166 -13.76 -5.70 12.55
C TYR A 166 -12.69 -6.04 11.48
N PRO A 167 -12.85 -5.61 10.21
CA PRO A 167 -11.98 -6.07 9.12
C PRO A 167 -10.49 -5.75 9.34
N GLY A 168 -10.20 -4.61 9.98
CA GLY A 168 -8.83 -4.20 10.29
C GLY A 168 -8.22 -4.88 11.52
N LYS A 169 -8.97 -5.70 12.26
CA LYS A 169 -8.54 -6.18 13.57
C LYS A 169 -7.28 -7.02 13.52
N SER A 170 -7.20 -7.99 12.62
CA SER A 170 -6.01 -8.86 12.52
C SER A 170 -4.73 -8.05 12.29
N MET A 171 -4.83 -6.97 11.50
CA MET A 171 -3.71 -6.10 11.21
C MET A 171 -3.34 -5.23 12.41
N GLU A 172 -4.35 -4.62 13.02
CA GLU A 172 -4.15 -3.75 14.17
C GLU A 172 -3.66 -4.53 15.40
N ASP A 173 -4.04 -5.80 15.55
CA ASP A 173 -3.51 -6.68 16.58
C ASP A 173 -2.05 -7.06 16.30
N TYR A 174 -1.66 -7.24 15.03
CA TYR A 174 -0.28 -7.50 14.64
C TYR A 174 0.64 -6.30 14.94
N PHE A 175 0.25 -5.09 14.50
CA PHE A 175 0.98 -3.86 14.83
C PHE A 175 0.87 -3.49 16.31
N GLY A 176 -0.23 -3.89 16.93
CA GLY A 176 -0.59 -3.55 18.30
C GLY A 176 0.06 -4.43 19.36
N TYR A 177 0.97 -5.33 18.98
CA TYR A 177 1.55 -6.32 19.88
C TYR A 177 2.35 -5.68 21.02
N GLU A 178 3.05 -4.59 20.75
CA GLU A 178 3.82 -3.83 21.76
C GLU A 178 3.02 -2.65 22.32
N GLU A 179 2.36 -1.89 21.45
CA GLU A 179 1.57 -0.72 21.83
C GLU A 179 0.24 -0.68 21.07
N PRO A 180 -0.90 -0.35 21.73
CA PRO A 180 -2.18 -0.28 21.04
C PRO A 180 -2.15 0.67 19.85
N VAL A 181 -2.65 0.21 18.69
CA VAL A 181 -2.71 1.04 17.48
C VAL A 181 -3.55 2.29 17.74
N SER A 182 -2.99 3.45 17.40
CA SER A 182 -3.65 4.75 17.53
C SER A 182 -5.05 4.75 16.89
N LYS A 183 -6.01 5.41 17.55
CA LYS A 183 -7.38 5.62 17.02
C LYS A 183 -7.43 6.36 15.68
N HIS A 184 -6.32 6.99 15.27
CA HIS A 184 -6.19 7.71 14.01
C HIS A 184 -5.63 6.84 12.88
N LYS A 185 -5.03 5.69 13.19
CA LYS A 185 -4.50 4.74 12.22
C LYS A 185 -5.57 3.72 11.82
N ILE A 186 -5.71 3.50 10.53
CA ILE A 186 -6.66 2.56 9.92
C ILE A 186 -5.91 1.66 8.94
N ALA A 187 -6.05 0.35 9.11
CA ALA A 187 -5.50 -0.62 8.17
C ALA A 187 -6.20 -0.49 6.81
N ILE A 188 -5.42 -0.49 5.73
CA ILE A 188 -5.97 -0.42 4.37
C ILE A 188 -5.70 -1.71 3.61
N ALA A 189 -4.52 -2.28 3.78
CA ALA A 189 -4.15 -3.53 3.13
C ALA A 189 -3.30 -4.42 4.03
N TYR A 190 -3.43 -5.72 3.84
CA TYR A 190 -2.69 -6.76 4.52
C TYR A 190 -1.79 -7.51 3.54
N GLY A 191 -0.49 -7.49 3.81
CA GLY A 191 0.48 -8.29 3.10
C GLY A 191 0.34 -9.77 3.46
N TYR A 192 0.74 -10.66 2.56
CA TYR A 192 0.89 -12.08 2.88
C TYR A 192 2.27 -12.61 2.51
N GLU A 193 2.69 -13.64 3.25
CA GLU A 193 4.01 -14.27 3.12
C GLU A 193 5.19 -13.31 3.26
N SER A 194 6.41 -13.79 3.04
CA SER A 194 7.59 -12.92 3.04
C SER A 194 7.53 -11.94 1.86
N GLY A 195 7.86 -10.67 2.13
CA GLY A 195 7.85 -9.60 1.14
C GLY A 195 6.49 -8.93 0.93
N GLY A 196 5.39 -9.49 1.44
CA GLY A 196 4.08 -8.88 1.26
C GLY A 196 3.94 -7.52 1.93
N VAL A 197 3.33 -6.59 1.19
CA VAL A 197 3.19 -5.19 1.59
C VAL A 197 1.92 -5.00 2.41
N THR A 198 2.12 -4.45 3.59
CA THR A 198 1.06 -4.05 4.51
C THR A 198 1.13 -2.56 4.72
N PHE A 199 -0.01 -1.86 4.70
CA PHE A 199 0.00 -0.44 5.05
C PHE A 199 -1.25 0.05 5.77
N MET A 200 -1.03 1.07 6.61
CA MET A 200 -2.03 1.78 7.39
C MET A 200 -2.01 3.27 7.04
N LEU A 201 -3.18 3.89 7.01
CA LEU A 201 -3.34 5.34 6.87
C LEU A 201 -3.46 5.97 8.26
N ASP A 202 -2.61 6.93 8.59
CA ASP A 202 -2.75 7.79 9.78
C ASP A 202 -3.52 9.06 9.42
N THR A 203 -4.77 9.14 9.89
CA THR A 203 -5.64 10.30 9.69
C THR A 203 -5.27 11.52 10.55
N LEU A 204 -4.34 11.37 11.49
CA LEU A 204 -3.85 12.48 12.31
C LEU A 204 -2.87 13.35 11.53
N THR A 205 -1.90 12.71 10.88
CA THR A 205 -0.81 13.35 10.13
C THR A 205 -1.05 13.39 8.62
N GLY A 206 -1.92 12.52 8.10
CA GLY A 206 -2.13 12.35 6.67
C GLY A 206 -1.05 11.53 5.98
N SER A 207 -0.36 10.68 6.74
CA SER A 207 0.70 9.83 6.25
C SER A 207 0.32 8.36 6.20
N VAL A 208 1.06 7.59 5.41
CA VAL A 208 1.01 6.13 5.34
C VAL A 208 2.18 5.55 6.15
N TYR A 209 1.87 4.48 6.87
CA TYR A 209 2.85 3.61 7.49
C TYR A 209 2.84 2.27 6.73
N GLU A 210 3.99 1.87 6.20
CA GLU A 210 4.16 0.61 5.46
C GLU A 210 5.11 -0.33 6.21
N GLU A 211 4.75 -1.60 6.24
CA GLU A 211 5.65 -2.70 6.60
C GLU A 211 5.70 -3.74 5.48
N ILE A 212 6.91 -4.20 5.19
CA ILE A 212 7.15 -5.32 4.29
C ILE A 212 7.40 -6.57 5.15
N ILE A 213 6.52 -7.56 5.06
CA ILE A 213 6.53 -8.71 5.97
C ILE A 213 7.86 -9.45 5.93
N ARG A 214 8.46 -9.65 7.12
CA ARG A 214 9.76 -10.32 7.34
C ARG A 214 10.93 -9.64 6.62
N CYS A 215 10.81 -8.36 6.30
CA CYS A 215 11.89 -7.54 5.78
C CYS A 215 12.19 -6.39 6.76
N THR A 216 13.44 -5.94 6.81
CA THR A 216 13.84 -4.74 7.59
C THR A 216 13.64 -3.48 6.74
N SER A 217 12.47 -3.35 6.12
CA SER A 217 12.16 -2.29 5.15
C SER A 217 10.68 -1.93 5.22
N GLY A 218 10.40 -0.69 4.87
CA GLY A 218 9.09 -0.06 4.91
C GLY A 218 9.27 1.46 4.96
N VAL A 219 8.16 2.19 4.99
CA VAL A 219 8.18 3.64 5.17
C VAL A 219 7.41 4.00 6.43
N GLU A 220 7.99 4.92 7.19
CA GLU A 220 7.34 5.51 8.35
C GLU A 220 6.94 6.94 8.00
N ASP A 221 5.66 7.24 8.13
CA ASP A 221 5.09 8.58 8.06
C ASP A 221 5.27 9.34 6.73
N GLU A 222 5.20 8.65 5.58
CA GLU A 222 5.20 9.29 4.26
C GLU A 222 3.83 9.89 3.91
N PRO A 223 3.72 11.14 3.45
CA PRO A 223 2.44 11.72 3.04
C PRO A 223 1.70 10.83 2.03
N VAL A 224 0.39 10.64 2.22
CA VAL A 224 -0.38 9.66 1.43
C VAL A 224 -0.32 9.90 -0.09
N GLU A 225 -0.21 11.15 -0.53
CA GLU A 225 -0.06 11.51 -1.94
C GLU A 225 1.31 11.08 -2.49
N ASP A 226 2.37 11.39 -1.75
CA ASP A 226 3.75 11.06 -2.12
C ASP A 226 3.96 9.54 -2.14
N TYR A 227 3.43 8.83 -1.14
CA TYR A 227 3.48 7.37 -1.06
C TYR A 227 2.87 6.71 -2.31
N PHE A 228 1.64 7.09 -2.69
CA PHE A 228 1.01 6.48 -3.87
C PHE A 228 1.66 6.90 -5.19
N GLU A 229 2.20 8.12 -5.31
CA GLU A 229 2.98 8.49 -6.50
C GLU A 229 4.27 7.67 -6.62
N SER A 230 4.96 7.45 -5.51
CA SER A 230 6.13 6.56 -5.44
C SER A 230 5.77 5.14 -5.91
N LYS A 231 4.66 4.57 -5.41
CA LYS A 231 4.18 3.25 -5.84
C LYS A 231 3.80 3.19 -7.31
N LYS A 232 3.11 4.20 -7.84
CA LYS A 232 2.84 4.31 -9.29
C LYS A 232 4.13 4.26 -10.10
N GLU A 233 5.19 4.92 -9.64
CA GLU A 233 6.48 4.91 -10.31
C GLU A 233 7.19 3.54 -10.25
N GLU A 234 6.98 2.74 -9.20
CA GLU A 234 7.48 1.36 -9.17
C GLU A 234 6.90 0.50 -10.29
N PHE A 235 5.60 0.66 -10.59
CA PHE A 235 4.95 0.00 -11.74
C PHE A 235 5.41 0.56 -13.09
N ARG A 236 5.60 1.88 -13.20
CA ARG A 236 6.07 2.51 -14.46
C ARG A 236 7.50 2.12 -14.80
N SER A 237 8.35 1.99 -13.78
CA SER A 237 9.76 1.61 -13.90
C SER A 237 9.99 0.10 -13.98
N PHE A 238 8.94 -0.71 -13.83
CA PHE A 238 8.99 -2.18 -13.71
C PHE A 238 9.77 -2.69 -12.49
N LYS A 239 9.98 -1.88 -11.46
CA LYS A 239 10.40 -2.40 -10.15
C LYS A 239 9.37 -3.37 -9.59
N LEU A 240 8.10 -3.05 -9.83
CA LEU A 240 6.95 -3.92 -9.59
C LEU A 240 6.19 -4.12 -10.92
N MET A 241 5.56 -5.28 -11.07
CA MET A 241 4.68 -5.56 -12.18
C MET A 241 3.52 -6.42 -11.72
N PHE A 242 2.38 -6.29 -12.38
CA PHE A 242 1.25 -7.15 -12.10
C PHE A 242 1.33 -8.42 -12.97
N ILE A 243 1.07 -9.59 -12.38
CA ILE A 243 0.91 -10.85 -13.11
C ILE A 243 -0.38 -11.50 -12.61
N PRO A 244 -1.43 -11.62 -13.45
CA PRO A 244 -2.69 -12.22 -13.00
C PRO A 244 -2.46 -13.65 -12.51
N GLY A 245 -2.79 -13.94 -11.25
CA GLY A 245 -2.65 -15.28 -10.66
C GLY A 245 -1.28 -15.59 -10.05
N PHE A 246 -0.28 -14.71 -10.20
CA PHE A 246 1.11 -15.02 -9.83
C PHE A 246 1.78 -13.85 -9.13
N ASP A 247 2.67 -14.19 -8.21
CA ASP A 247 3.54 -13.20 -7.58
C ASP A 247 4.57 -12.70 -8.61
N PRO A 248 4.78 -11.38 -8.70
CA PRO A 248 5.81 -10.85 -9.57
C PRO A 248 7.21 -11.21 -9.08
N PRO A 249 8.17 -11.32 -10.01
CA PRO A 249 9.53 -11.65 -9.65
C PRO A 249 10.21 -10.43 -9.04
N GLU A 250 11.01 -10.65 -8.01
CA GLU A 250 11.65 -9.55 -7.28
C GLU A 250 12.83 -8.95 -8.05
N ASN A 251 13.01 -7.62 -7.95
CA ASN A 251 14.17 -6.88 -8.46
C ASN A 251 14.36 -6.91 -10.00
N PHE A 252 13.27 -6.86 -10.78
CA PHE A 252 13.30 -6.84 -12.26
C PHE A 252 13.46 -5.43 -12.85
N THR A 253 14.54 -4.74 -12.49
CA THR A 253 14.80 -3.36 -12.93
C THR A 253 15.54 -3.28 -14.27
N ASP A 254 15.45 -2.13 -14.96
CA ASP A 254 16.29 -1.84 -16.15
C ASP A 254 17.79 -1.84 -15.86
N GLU A 255 18.17 -1.53 -14.62
CA GLU A 255 19.58 -1.53 -14.20
C GLU A 255 20.15 -2.95 -14.16
N LYS A 256 19.39 -3.89 -13.59
CA LYS A 256 19.79 -5.30 -13.49
C LYS A 256 19.60 -6.02 -14.82
N TYR A 257 18.51 -5.74 -15.53
CA TYR A 257 18.17 -6.35 -16.81
C TYR A 257 17.83 -5.29 -17.87
N PRO A 258 18.84 -4.79 -18.60
CA PRO A 258 18.63 -3.82 -19.67
C PRO A 258 17.66 -4.37 -20.73
N TYR A 259 16.62 -3.61 -21.02
CA TYR A 259 15.62 -4.00 -22.00
C TYR A 259 16.09 -3.77 -23.45
N ASP A 260 15.98 -4.83 -24.27
CA ASP A 260 16.24 -4.79 -25.72
C ASP A 260 15.12 -5.52 -26.45
N ALA A 261 14.23 -4.75 -27.09
CA ALA A 261 13.08 -5.30 -27.81
C ALA A 261 13.49 -6.23 -28.96
N GLU A 262 14.56 -5.92 -29.71
CA GLU A 262 15.00 -6.77 -30.82
C GLU A 262 15.55 -8.10 -30.31
N LYS A 263 16.30 -8.06 -29.21
CA LYS A 263 16.83 -9.27 -28.58
C LYS A 263 15.67 -10.16 -28.12
N MET A 264 14.65 -9.60 -27.46
CA MET A 264 13.49 -10.36 -27.00
C MET A 264 12.74 -11.01 -28.17
N GLU A 265 12.46 -10.26 -29.24
CA GLU A 265 11.78 -10.80 -30.43
C GLU A 265 12.60 -11.91 -31.14
N LYS A 266 13.94 -11.78 -31.16
CA LYS A 266 14.84 -12.81 -31.72
C LYS A 266 14.89 -14.06 -30.83
N GLN A 267 14.92 -13.90 -29.51
CA GLN A 267 14.93 -14.99 -28.54
C GLN A 267 13.60 -15.75 -28.53
N ARG A 268 12.50 -15.05 -28.85
CA ARG A 268 11.12 -15.55 -28.77
C ARG A 268 10.73 -15.89 -27.32
N GLU A 269 9.49 -16.36 -27.18
CA GLU A 269 8.94 -16.82 -25.91
C GLU A 269 9.82 -17.94 -25.31
N PRO A 270 10.20 -17.83 -24.02
CA PRO A 270 11.04 -18.82 -23.37
C PRO A 270 10.30 -20.17 -23.25
N ARG A 271 11.07 -21.25 -23.35
CA ARG A 271 10.57 -22.63 -23.22
C ARG A 271 11.47 -23.41 -22.28
N SER A 272 11.07 -23.47 -21.02
CA SER A 272 11.73 -24.25 -19.97
C SER A 272 10.69 -25.14 -19.29
N PRO A 273 10.19 -26.20 -19.97
CA PRO A 273 9.10 -27.02 -19.46
C PRO A 273 9.47 -27.79 -18.18
N ASP A 274 10.76 -28.01 -17.93
CA ASP A 274 11.29 -28.60 -16.71
C ASP A 274 11.21 -27.69 -15.48
N LYS A 275 10.97 -26.40 -15.68
CA LYS A 275 10.86 -25.38 -14.63
C LYS A 275 9.46 -24.81 -14.56
N TRP A 276 8.99 -24.57 -13.35
CA TRP A 276 7.70 -23.92 -13.18
C TRP A 276 7.78 -22.45 -13.61
N ILE A 277 6.64 -21.83 -13.84
CA ILE A 277 6.61 -20.43 -14.23
C ILE A 277 7.21 -19.57 -13.11
N MET A 278 7.97 -18.54 -13.48
CA MET A 278 8.65 -17.63 -12.54
C MET A 278 9.86 -18.22 -11.80
N ASP A 279 10.19 -19.51 -12.01
CA ASP A 279 11.47 -20.09 -11.56
C ASP A 279 12.67 -19.59 -12.38
N THR A 280 12.42 -18.83 -13.45
CA THR A 280 13.45 -18.28 -14.33
C THR A 280 13.29 -16.80 -14.54
N ASP A 281 14.42 -16.11 -14.66
CA ASP A 281 14.42 -14.70 -15.05
C ASP A 281 13.84 -14.48 -16.44
N GLU A 282 13.90 -15.49 -17.32
CA GLU A 282 13.38 -15.40 -18.69
C GLU A 282 11.87 -15.18 -18.73
N ASP A 283 11.11 -15.80 -17.82
CA ASP A 283 9.66 -15.61 -17.71
C ASP A 283 9.32 -14.16 -17.36
N GLY A 284 10.01 -13.60 -16.35
CA GLY A 284 9.84 -12.19 -15.94
C GLY A 284 10.24 -11.21 -17.05
N LEU A 285 11.33 -11.46 -17.75
CA LEU A 285 11.76 -10.64 -18.89
C LEU A 285 10.77 -10.69 -20.04
N TRP A 286 10.18 -11.85 -20.33
CA TRP A 286 9.17 -12.00 -21.37
C TRP A 286 7.88 -11.24 -21.01
N ILE A 287 7.39 -11.35 -19.77
CA ILE A 287 6.22 -10.59 -19.30
C ILE A 287 6.48 -9.09 -19.41
N ARG A 288 7.67 -8.63 -18.99
CA ARG A 288 8.09 -7.25 -19.16
C ARG A 288 8.07 -6.80 -20.62
N HIS A 289 8.54 -7.66 -21.52
CA HIS A 289 8.49 -7.42 -22.96
C HIS A 289 7.05 -7.31 -23.45
N LEU A 290 6.12 -8.15 -22.98
CA LEU A 290 4.70 -8.04 -23.33
C LEU A 290 4.11 -6.69 -22.90
N TYR A 291 4.33 -6.27 -21.65
CA TYR A 291 3.89 -4.95 -21.20
C TYR A 291 4.38 -3.82 -22.13
N ARG A 292 5.68 -3.82 -22.47
CA ARG A 292 6.25 -2.81 -23.37
C ARG A 292 5.72 -2.91 -24.79
N LYS A 293 5.54 -4.12 -25.32
CA LYS A 293 5.01 -4.39 -26.66
C LYS A 293 3.59 -3.87 -26.83
N PHE A 294 2.78 -3.93 -25.77
CA PHE A 294 1.42 -3.41 -25.75
C PHE A 294 1.33 -1.96 -25.24
N GLY A 295 2.46 -1.28 -25.01
CA GLY A 295 2.53 0.17 -24.83
C GLY A 295 2.73 0.66 -23.40
N TRP A 296 2.85 -0.20 -22.39
CA TRP A 296 3.19 0.23 -21.02
C TRP A 296 4.66 0.67 -20.92
N PRO A 297 5.01 1.74 -20.19
CA PRO A 297 4.18 2.56 -19.29
C PRO A 297 3.56 3.80 -19.92
N SER A 298 3.46 3.86 -21.26
CA SER A 298 2.92 5.04 -21.93
C SER A 298 1.37 5.05 -21.91
N PRO A 299 0.74 6.22 -22.16
CA PRO A 299 -0.71 6.30 -22.37
C PRO A 299 -1.24 5.47 -23.55
N ALA A 300 -0.37 4.93 -24.41
CA ALA A 300 -0.74 4.01 -25.48
C ALA A 300 -0.91 2.56 -25.00
N TRP A 301 -0.86 2.31 -23.68
CA TRP A 301 -1.09 1.01 -23.07
C TRP A 301 -2.44 0.43 -23.48
N LYS A 302 -2.37 -0.73 -24.13
CA LYS A 302 -3.54 -1.52 -24.51
C LYS A 302 -3.83 -2.57 -23.46
N LYS A 303 -4.43 -2.14 -22.35
CA LYS A 303 -4.74 -2.97 -21.18
C LYS A 303 -5.26 -4.36 -21.52
N ASP A 304 -6.40 -4.47 -22.20
CA ASP A 304 -7.04 -5.77 -22.39
C ASP A 304 -6.21 -6.71 -23.28
N GLU A 305 -5.61 -6.20 -24.37
CA GLU A 305 -4.73 -6.97 -25.25
C GLU A 305 -3.46 -7.43 -24.51
N GLY A 306 -2.85 -6.53 -23.72
CA GLY A 306 -1.62 -6.81 -22.99
C GLY A 306 -1.81 -7.79 -21.84
N ILE A 307 -2.85 -7.59 -21.02
CA ILE A 307 -3.20 -8.52 -19.93
C ILE A 307 -3.59 -9.88 -20.50
N GLN A 308 -4.35 -9.94 -21.60
CA GLN A 308 -4.67 -11.21 -22.24
C GLN A 308 -3.43 -11.93 -22.75
N ALA A 309 -2.48 -11.22 -23.38
CA ALA A 309 -1.23 -11.81 -23.85
C ALA A 309 -0.39 -12.39 -22.70
N ILE A 310 -0.37 -11.73 -21.54
CA ILE A 310 0.29 -12.23 -20.33
C ILE A 310 -0.41 -13.49 -19.83
N LYS A 311 -1.76 -13.48 -19.69
CA LYS A 311 -2.54 -14.65 -19.29
C LYS A 311 -2.29 -15.84 -20.21
N ASP A 312 -2.27 -15.60 -21.52
CA ASP A 312 -2.04 -16.65 -22.52
C ASP A 312 -0.62 -17.23 -22.42
N PHE A 313 0.39 -16.40 -22.17
CA PHE A 313 1.76 -16.85 -21.92
C PHE A 313 1.84 -17.72 -20.67
N VAL A 314 1.30 -17.21 -19.57
CA VAL A 314 1.28 -17.89 -18.27
C VAL A 314 0.59 -19.26 -18.37
N ALA A 315 -0.60 -19.31 -18.98
CA ALA A 315 -1.35 -20.55 -19.16
C ALA A 315 -0.60 -21.58 -20.03
N ARG A 316 0.11 -21.13 -21.06
CA ARG A 316 0.96 -22.01 -21.88
C ARG A 316 2.13 -22.57 -21.08
N ARG A 317 2.84 -21.72 -20.32
CA ARG A 317 3.98 -22.14 -19.49
C ARG A 317 3.57 -23.18 -18.45
N ASP A 318 2.43 -22.96 -17.80
CA ASP A 318 1.87 -23.88 -16.81
C ASP A 318 1.49 -25.23 -17.46
N GLN A 319 0.79 -25.20 -18.61
CA GLN A 319 0.45 -26.41 -19.36
C GLN A 319 1.69 -27.20 -19.84
N GLU A 320 2.72 -26.51 -20.34
CA GLU A 320 3.97 -27.14 -20.77
C GLU A 320 4.70 -27.81 -19.60
N HIS A 321 4.67 -27.19 -18.41
CA HIS A 321 5.25 -27.75 -17.19
C HIS A 321 4.48 -29.00 -16.72
N ASP A 322 3.15 -28.92 -16.67
CA ASP A 322 2.30 -30.05 -16.29
C ASP A 322 2.52 -31.27 -17.19
N GLN A 323 2.60 -31.05 -18.50
CA GLN A 323 2.88 -32.12 -19.45
C GLN A 323 4.25 -32.74 -19.19
N TYR A 324 5.27 -31.92 -18.94
CA TYR A 324 6.62 -32.40 -18.62
C TYR A 324 6.64 -33.25 -17.34
N GLN A 325 5.95 -32.82 -16.27
CA GLN A 325 5.87 -33.59 -15.02
C GLN A 325 5.16 -34.93 -15.23
N GLN A 326 4.09 -34.96 -16.04
CA GLN A 326 3.39 -36.20 -16.37
C GLN A 326 4.28 -37.17 -17.14
N ASP A 327 5.01 -36.68 -18.13
CA ASP A 327 5.94 -37.48 -18.95
C ASP A 327 7.10 -38.01 -18.10
N LEU A 328 7.70 -37.16 -17.26
CA LEU A 328 8.77 -37.55 -16.34
C LEU A 328 8.27 -38.63 -15.37
N GLY A 329 7.10 -38.45 -14.77
CA GLY A 329 6.48 -39.45 -13.90
C GLY A 329 6.19 -40.76 -14.61
N MET A 330 5.80 -40.73 -15.90
CA MET A 330 5.64 -41.93 -16.71
C MET A 330 6.98 -42.64 -16.97
N GLN A 331 8.02 -41.89 -17.32
CA GLN A 331 9.35 -42.44 -17.56
C GLN A 331 9.94 -43.09 -16.30
N MET A 332 9.79 -42.46 -15.13
CA MET A 332 10.23 -43.03 -13.85
C MET A 332 9.54 -44.36 -13.56
N ARG A 333 8.21 -44.44 -13.75
CA ARG A 333 7.45 -45.70 -13.57
C ARG A 333 7.91 -46.81 -14.53
N LEU A 334 8.20 -46.47 -15.78
CA LEU A 334 8.73 -47.42 -16.76
C LEU A 334 10.12 -47.94 -16.37
N PHE A 335 10.99 -47.04 -15.88
CA PHE A 335 12.32 -47.39 -15.40
C PHE A 335 12.26 -48.33 -14.20
N ASP A 336 11.40 -48.02 -13.21
CA ASP A 336 11.21 -48.86 -12.02
C ASP A 336 10.63 -50.24 -12.38
N ALA A 337 9.67 -50.30 -13.30
CA ALA A 337 9.13 -51.57 -13.80
C ALA A 337 10.20 -52.41 -14.51
N GLN A 338 11.08 -51.78 -15.29
CA GLN A 338 12.20 -52.47 -15.93
C GLN A 338 13.20 -53.00 -14.90
N ARG A 339 13.52 -52.19 -13.88
CA ARG A 339 14.40 -52.59 -12.78
C ARG A 339 13.84 -53.79 -12.02
N GLN A 340 12.57 -53.76 -11.64
CA GLN A 340 11.91 -54.88 -10.95
C GLN A 340 11.90 -56.16 -11.78
N ARG A 341 11.65 -56.06 -13.10
CA ARG A 341 11.76 -57.22 -14.01
C ARG A 341 13.16 -57.79 -14.02
N ASN A 342 14.20 -56.95 -14.11
CA ASN A 342 15.59 -57.40 -14.11
C ASN A 342 15.96 -58.10 -12.78
N GLU A 343 15.51 -57.55 -11.64
CA GLU A 343 15.72 -58.14 -10.30
C GLU A 343 15.00 -59.49 -10.15
N GLN A 344 13.77 -59.63 -10.66
CA GLN A 344 13.04 -60.90 -10.68
C GLN A 344 13.70 -61.96 -11.56
N HIS A 345 14.21 -61.58 -12.73
CA HIS A 345 14.94 -62.50 -13.61
C HIS A 345 16.27 -62.97 -12.99
N HIS A 346 16.97 -62.10 -12.25
CA HIS A 346 18.17 -62.49 -11.51
C HIS A 346 17.86 -63.44 -10.33
N ALA A 347 16.75 -63.22 -9.62
CA ALA A 347 16.33 -64.08 -8.52
C ALA A 347 15.83 -65.47 -8.97
N ALA A 348 15.28 -65.59 -10.19
CA ALA A 348 14.80 -66.86 -10.74
C ALA A 348 15.89 -67.70 -11.46
N GLY A 349 17.08 -67.14 -11.66
CA GLY A 349 18.23 -67.81 -12.29
C GLY A 349 19.29 -68.32 -11.31
N GLN A 350 19.08 -68.13 -10.00
CA GLN A 350 19.81 -68.77 -8.90
C GLN A 350 18.97 -69.91 -8.33
#